data_AF-A0A7J3SLU0-F1
#
_entry.id   AF-A0A7J3SLU0-F1
#
_cell.length_a   1.000
_cell.length_b   1.000
_cell.length_c   1.000
_cell.angle_alpha   90.00
_cell.angle_beta   90.00
_cell.angle_gamma   90.00
#
_symmetry.space_group_name_H-M   'P 1'
#
loop_
_entity.id
_entity.type
_entity.pdbx_description
1 polymer ?
#
loop_
_entity_poly.entity_id
_entity_poly.type
_entity_poly.pdbx_seq_one_letter_code
_entity_poly.pdbx_strand_id
1 'polypeptide(L)'
;MKLSGRWTLDARFLRGKMRLLQLDSEGKLEVRELKSSYPFYFDPLKHSAEEMSRSLIETPFVVEVSIEDWLMPPWYDSRKELVKVEVDCAPCFKKIARRIESMGIAKRLNLQPSSESLALMRMGITMLDWEGKDPWRLEFDFPPLRVMQIKDISPDDALIASSELTTSGVIDRNIEKIRKEKIGSQAVGEFTEGHHIALIESRWVTCEEVYAPVCIEEHGNPVEDLIGLMELSRLSYSNLDETAEKSIGKILTDIEAMEAVNRRMAVPQARLRGDAWRGIEELLEGDSGGLVGLPRPGIYENVLQLDFSSLYPTIIAKFNISPETINRPNCERSLRPPGSMHEICMDIDGLVASTLKRLVDRREKIRSMNGWMNSRREKALKWIMVASFGYLGYRNSRFGSVPAYESVVSIARELMRKAIVVASQAGYEVIHFIVDSIFAWKQGKRFSENEAVELKDMIERSTGMKIKFENVFRYLVIPRTEATVRRGAPNRYYGVTSEGRLIVKGVKCPEIDGTFIPRDLENAVLQVLLLNEHPRRLCFQLSSLLNKSDISKEAMQKNTISL
;
A
#
# COMPACT_ATOMS: atom_id res chain seq x y z
N MET A 1 -4.59 -16.84 -34.59
CA MET A 1 -4.80 -15.42 -34.94
C MET A 1 -4.01 -14.59 -33.93
N LYS A 2 -2.75 -14.22 -34.23
CA LYS A 2 -1.93 -13.39 -33.31
C LYS A 2 -2.51 -11.98 -33.35
N LEU A 3 -3.29 -11.60 -32.35
CA LEU A 3 -3.75 -10.22 -32.18
C LEU A 3 -2.50 -9.36 -32.01
N SER A 4 -2.28 -8.41 -32.92
CA SER A 4 -1.15 -7.48 -32.94
C SER A 4 -1.29 -6.48 -31.78
N GLY A 5 -0.97 -6.96 -30.59
CA GLY A 5 -0.90 -6.15 -29.39
C GLY A 5 0.22 -5.11 -29.48
N ARG A 6 -0.04 -3.87 -29.08
CA ARG A 6 1.01 -2.90 -28.72
C ARG A 6 0.90 -2.59 -27.23
N TRP A 7 2.02 -2.71 -26.50
CA TRP A 7 2.08 -2.49 -25.06
C TRP A 7 2.80 -1.17 -24.79
N THR A 8 2.12 -0.24 -24.14
CA THR A 8 2.70 1.09 -23.87
C THR A 8 3.67 1.01 -22.69
N LEU A 9 4.96 1.21 -22.94
CA LEU A 9 6.01 1.22 -21.92
C LEU A 9 6.11 2.59 -21.23
N ASP A 10 5.99 3.67 -22.01
CA ASP A 10 6.05 5.06 -21.54
C ASP A 10 5.17 5.93 -22.45
N ALA A 11 4.53 6.95 -21.87
CA ALA A 11 3.71 7.91 -22.59
C ALA A 11 4.01 9.33 -22.12
N ARG A 12 4.49 10.19 -23.03
CA ARG A 12 4.83 11.58 -22.72
C ARG A 12 4.13 12.56 -23.62
N PHE A 13 3.76 13.67 -23.02
CA PHE A 13 3.23 14.79 -23.77
C PHE A 13 4.28 15.53 -24.63
N LEU A 14 3.94 15.76 -25.89
CA LEU A 14 4.69 16.61 -26.83
C LEU A 14 3.72 17.49 -27.65
N ARG A 15 3.48 18.73 -27.20
CA ARG A 15 2.81 19.82 -27.96
C ARG A 15 1.65 19.35 -28.87
N GLY A 16 0.56 18.92 -28.25
CA GLY A 16 -0.68 18.52 -28.93
C GLY A 16 -0.67 17.06 -29.36
N LYS A 17 0.37 16.33 -28.96
CA LYS A 17 0.51 14.90 -29.20
C LYS A 17 0.90 14.17 -27.92
N MET A 18 0.42 12.94 -27.80
CA MET A 18 0.92 11.95 -26.85
C MET A 18 1.93 11.08 -27.60
N ARG A 19 3.20 11.13 -27.21
CA ARG A 19 4.24 10.23 -27.70
C ARG A 19 4.24 8.98 -26.85
N LEU A 20 3.97 7.85 -27.48
CA LEU A 20 3.97 6.53 -26.86
C LEU A 20 5.25 5.80 -27.28
N LEU A 21 5.96 5.24 -26.30
CA LEU A 21 6.96 4.20 -26.51
C LEU A 21 6.23 2.88 -26.32
N GLN A 22 6.02 2.13 -27.40
CA GLN A 22 5.27 0.88 -27.39
C GLN A 22 6.16 -0.30 -27.73
N LEU A 23 5.83 -1.47 -27.18
CA LEU A 23 6.46 -2.73 -27.53
C LEU A 23 5.51 -3.54 -28.41
N ASP A 24 6.04 -4.18 -29.44
CA ASP A 24 5.32 -5.22 -30.18
C ASP A 24 5.36 -6.58 -29.44
N SER A 25 4.78 -7.62 -30.03
CA SER A 25 4.76 -8.96 -29.43
C SER A 25 6.14 -9.62 -29.30
N GLU A 26 7.15 -9.11 -30.00
CA GLU A 26 8.54 -9.60 -29.97
C GLU A 26 9.41 -8.77 -29.02
N GLY A 27 8.84 -7.76 -28.35
CA GLY A 27 9.59 -6.87 -27.47
C GLY A 27 10.49 -5.89 -28.23
N LYS A 28 10.12 -5.53 -29.46
CA LYS A 28 10.76 -4.45 -30.22
C LYS A 28 10.07 -3.13 -29.89
N LEU A 29 10.89 -2.10 -29.64
CA LEU A 29 10.40 -0.76 -29.33
C LEU A 29 9.98 -0.01 -30.60
N GLU A 30 8.78 0.55 -30.58
CA GLU A 30 8.22 1.43 -31.60
C GLU A 30 7.79 2.75 -30.97
N VAL A 31 8.01 3.85 -31.69
CA VAL A 31 7.53 5.18 -31.28
C VAL A 31 6.28 5.51 -32.07
N ARG A 32 5.21 5.92 -31.37
CA ARG A 32 3.97 6.37 -32.00
C ARG A 32 3.60 7.74 -31.44
N GLU A 33 3.14 8.64 -32.29
CA GLU A 33 2.57 9.91 -31.86
C GLU A 33 1.07 9.94 -32.18
N LEU A 34 0.26 10.22 -31.18
CA LEU A 34 -1.18 10.37 -31.31
C LEU A 34 -1.57 11.81 -31.04
N LYS A 35 -2.47 12.39 -31.84
CA LYS A 35 -3.07 13.69 -31.51
C LYS A 35 -3.77 13.57 -30.16
N SER A 36 -3.48 14.49 -29.24
CA SER A 36 -4.07 14.50 -27.90
C SER A 36 -4.18 15.93 -27.38
N SER A 37 -5.21 16.14 -26.56
CA SER A 37 -5.43 17.36 -25.79
C SER A 37 -5.45 17.05 -24.30
N TYR A 38 -5.29 18.07 -23.46
CA TYR A 38 -5.15 17.89 -22.02
C TYR A 38 -6.20 18.71 -21.30
N PRO A 39 -6.99 18.10 -20.40
CA PRO A 39 -8.05 18.81 -19.73
C PRO A 39 -7.52 19.64 -18.56
N PHE A 40 -8.05 20.85 -18.45
CA PHE A 40 -8.00 21.72 -17.28
C PHE A 40 -9.43 22.03 -16.88
N TYR A 41 -9.74 21.88 -15.60
CA TYR A 41 -11.07 22.20 -15.06
C TYR A 41 -11.00 23.48 -14.25
N PHE A 42 -11.93 24.40 -14.50
CA PHE A 42 -12.06 25.64 -13.77
C PHE A 42 -13.42 25.74 -13.12
N ASP A 43 -13.39 26.18 -11.87
CA ASP A 43 -14.53 26.64 -11.10
C ASP A 43 -14.65 28.17 -11.23
N PRO A 44 -15.63 28.70 -11.98
CA PRO A 44 -15.81 30.14 -12.14
C PRO A 44 -16.17 30.82 -10.82
N LEU A 45 -15.52 31.96 -10.53
CA LEU A 45 -15.76 32.74 -9.30
C LEU A 45 -16.39 34.11 -9.57
N LYS A 46 -16.06 34.76 -10.70
CA LYS A 46 -16.54 36.10 -11.04
C LYS A 46 -17.55 36.15 -12.18
N HIS A 47 -17.46 35.20 -13.09
CA HIS A 47 -18.21 35.16 -14.34
C HIS A 47 -19.05 33.89 -14.41
N SER A 48 -20.08 33.89 -15.26
CA SER A 48 -20.78 32.65 -15.57
C SER A 48 -19.87 31.67 -16.31
N ALA A 49 -20.22 30.39 -16.31
CA ALA A 49 -19.47 29.38 -17.04
C ALA A 49 -19.45 29.69 -18.55
N GLU A 50 -20.53 30.24 -19.11
CA GLU A 50 -20.64 30.65 -20.51
C GLU A 50 -19.75 31.85 -20.83
N GLU A 51 -19.76 32.88 -20.00
CA GLU A 51 -18.91 34.06 -20.17
C GLU A 51 -17.43 33.66 -20.16
N MET A 52 -17.03 32.86 -19.17
CA MET A 52 -15.67 32.35 -19.07
C MET A 52 -15.31 31.47 -20.27
N SER A 53 -16.23 30.63 -20.75
CA SER A 53 -16.00 29.78 -21.92
C SER A 53 -15.75 30.60 -23.20
N ARG A 54 -16.51 31.68 -23.41
CA ARG A 54 -16.31 32.60 -24.54
C ARG A 54 -14.95 33.30 -24.50
N SER A 55 -14.46 33.66 -23.32
CA SER A 55 -13.12 34.27 -23.20
C SER A 55 -11.99 33.25 -23.39
N LEU A 56 -12.19 32.00 -22.96
CA LEU A 56 -11.14 30.98 -23.01
C LEU A 56 -10.93 30.37 -24.38
N ILE A 57 -11.96 30.29 -25.23
CA ILE A 57 -11.82 29.68 -26.55
C ILE A 57 -10.81 30.43 -27.45
N GLU A 58 -10.65 31.74 -27.23
CA GLU A 58 -9.69 32.59 -27.96
C GLU A 58 -8.28 32.59 -27.34
N THR A 59 -8.11 31.89 -26.21
CA THR A 59 -6.83 31.87 -25.49
C THR A 59 -5.82 30.94 -26.18
N PRO A 60 -4.53 31.32 -26.26
CA PRO A 60 -3.50 30.46 -26.85
C PRO A 60 -3.48 29.05 -26.24
N PHE A 61 -3.21 28.06 -27.09
CA PHE A 61 -3.14 26.62 -26.77
C PHE A 61 -4.47 25.94 -26.46
N VAL A 62 -5.57 26.68 -26.38
CA VAL A 62 -6.90 26.11 -26.19
C VAL A 62 -7.41 25.54 -27.51
N VAL A 63 -7.81 24.27 -27.49
CA VAL A 63 -8.38 23.59 -28.67
C VAL A 63 -9.89 23.46 -28.58
N GLU A 64 -10.42 23.34 -27.37
CA GLU A 64 -11.84 23.17 -27.12
C GLU A 64 -12.17 23.65 -25.71
N VAL A 65 -13.36 24.23 -25.55
CA VAL A 65 -13.92 24.58 -24.24
C VAL A 65 -15.32 24.01 -24.16
N SER A 66 -15.63 23.37 -23.04
CA SER A 66 -16.95 22.80 -22.75
C SER A 66 -17.35 23.11 -21.31
N ILE A 67 -18.65 23.15 -21.07
CA ILE A 67 -19.23 23.30 -19.73
C ILE A 67 -19.74 21.92 -19.31
N GLU A 68 -19.38 21.51 -18.10
CA GLU A 68 -19.78 20.22 -17.54
C GLU A 68 -20.39 20.41 -16.16
N ASP A 69 -21.45 19.67 -15.84
CA ASP A 69 -22.03 19.60 -14.50
C ASP A 69 -21.30 18.60 -13.61
N TRP A 70 -20.76 19.08 -12.50
CA TRP A 70 -20.00 18.27 -11.54
C TRP A 70 -20.63 18.31 -10.15
N LEU A 71 -20.62 17.16 -9.47
CA LEU A 71 -20.95 17.07 -8.06
C LEU A 71 -19.83 17.72 -7.23
N MET A 72 -20.23 18.58 -6.29
CA MET A 72 -19.32 19.35 -5.47
C MET A 72 -19.22 18.78 -4.05
N PRO A 73 -18.01 18.67 -3.50
CA PRO A 73 -17.84 18.17 -2.14
C PRO A 73 -18.25 19.27 -1.12
N PRO A 74 -18.41 18.96 0.18
CA PRO A 74 -17.98 17.75 0.89
C PRO A 74 -18.93 16.55 0.81
N TRP A 75 -20.20 16.76 0.47
CA TRP A 75 -21.23 15.71 0.49
C TRP A 75 -21.67 15.24 -0.88
N TYR A 76 -21.26 15.95 -1.94
CA TYR A 76 -21.67 15.65 -3.31
C TYR A 76 -23.19 15.66 -3.47
N ASP A 77 -23.86 16.59 -2.80
CA ASP A 77 -25.31 16.84 -2.83
C ASP A 77 -25.71 17.99 -3.77
N SER A 78 -24.74 18.81 -4.17
CA SER A 78 -24.92 19.95 -5.05
C SER A 78 -24.10 19.77 -6.33
N ARG A 79 -24.62 20.34 -7.42
CA ARG A 79 -23.93 20.40 -8.71
C ARG A 79 -23.48 21.82 -9.00
N LYS A 80 -22.35 21.94 -9.70
CA LYS A 80 -21.86 23.21 -10.23
C LYS A 80 -21.35 23.01 -11.65
N GLU A 81 -21.64 23.98 -12.50
CA GLU A 81 -21.09 24.07 -13.84
C GLU A 81 -19.61 24.44 -13.77
N LEU A 82 -18.76 23.54 -14.28
CA LEU A 82 -17.33 23.75 -14.42
C LEU A 82 -16.99 23.99 -15.88
N VAL A 83 -16.01 24.87 -16.12
CA VAL A 83 -15.46 25.10 -17.45
C VAL A 83 -14.28 24.16 -17.66
N LYS A 84 -14.44 23.20 -18.56
CA LYS A 84 -13.38 22.31 -19.00
C LYS A 84 -12.72 22.88 -20.25
N VAL A 85 -11.41 23.02 -20.18
CA VAL A 85 -10.56 23.53 -21.26
C VAL A 85 -9.64 22.41 -21.71
N GLU A 86 -9.74 22.03 -22.96
CA GLU A 86 -8.81 21.11 -23.61
C GLU A 86 -7.70 21.92 -24.27
N VAL A 87 -6.44 21.55 -24.00
CA VAL A 87 -5.28 22.28 -24.52
C VAL A 87 -4.30 21.41 -25.27
N ASP A 88 -3.65 21.97 -26.29
CA ASP A 88 -2.57 21.34 -27.04
C ASP A 88 -1.18 21.62 -26.45
N CYS A 89 -1.05 22.43 -25.40
CA CYS A 89 0.20 22.58 -24.64
C CYS A 89 -0.06 22.76 -23.14
N ALA A 90 -0.19 21.65 -22.38
CA ALA A 90 -0.42 21.71 -20.93
C ALA A 90 0.64 22.52 -20.16
N PRO A 91 1.97 22.36 -20.37
CA PRO A 91 2.98 23.18 -19.71
C PRO A 91 2.90 24.67 -20.09
N CYS A 92 2.55 24.98 -21.35
CA CYS A 92 2.38 26.37 -21.81
C CYS A 92 1.16 27.01 -21.14
N PHE A 93 0.03 26.31 -21.17
CA PHE A 93 -1.24 26.78 -20.63
C PHE A 93 -1.22 26.90 -19.11
N LYS A 94 -0.39 26.10 -18.40
CA LYS A 94 -0.23 26.18 -16.94
C LYS A 94 0.10 27.59 -16.44
N LYS A 95 0.85 28.39 -17.20
CA LYS A 95 1.14 29.79 -16.85
C LYS A 95 -0.10 30.67 -16.92
N ILE A 96 -0.91 30.50 -17.98
CA ILE A 96 -2.17 31.22 -18.17
C ILE A 96 -3.15 30.83 -17.06
N ALA A 97 -3.29 29.53 -16.80
CA ALA A 97 -4.16 29.01 -15.77
C ALA A 97 -3.82 29.55 -14.36
N ARG A 98 -2.53 29.63 -14.02
CA ARG A 98 -2.07 30.26 -12.76
C ARG A 98 -2.42 31.74 -12.69
N ARG A 99 -2.36 32.46 -13.82
CA ARG A 99 -2.74 33.88 -13.89
C ARG A 99 -4.24 34.06 -13.63
N ILE A 100 -5.08 33.24 -14.26
CA ILE A 100 -6.54 33.21 -14.01
C ILE A 100 -6.84 33.05 -12.52
N GLU A 101 -6.16 32.11 -11.85
CA GLU A 101 -6.29 31.90 -10.40
C GLU A 101 -5.84 33.11 -9.59
N SER A 102 -4.66 33.68 -9.90
CA SER A 102 -4.13 34.86 -9.18
C SER A 102 -4.99 36.11 -9.30
N MET A 103 -5.75 36.24 -10.39
CA MET A 103 -6.70 37.33 -10.62
C MET A 103 -8.06 37.08 -9.94
N GLY A 104 -8.23 35.92 -9.30
CA GLY A 104 -9.48 35.49 -8.67
C GLY A 104 -10.63 35.35 -9.65
N ILE A 105 -10.35 35.05 -10.93
CA ILE A 105 -11.38 34.86 -11.97
C ILE A 105 -12.04 33.50 -11.80
N ALA A 106 -11.23 32.48 -11.59
CA ALA A 106 -11.65 31.10 -11.39
C ALA A 106 -10.60 30.33 -10.59
N LYS A 107 -10.98 29.19 -10.03
CA LYS A 107 -10.08 28.26 -9.33
C LYS A 107 -9.92 26.98 -10.14
N ARG A 108 -8.71 26.43 -10.26
CA ARG A 108 -8.57 25.12 -10.91
C ARG A 108 -9.07 23.99 -10.02
N LEU A 109 -9.79 23.04 -10.62
CA LEU A 109 -10.21 21.80 -9.98
C LEU A 109 -9.52 20.59 -10.62
N ASN A 110 -9.68 19.43 -10.00
CA ASN A 110 -9.18 18.15 -10.52
C ASN A 110 -7.68 18.17 -10.83
N LEU A 111 -6.89 18.80 -9.96
CA LEU A 111 -5.42 18.85 -10.04
C LEU A 111 -4.75 17.49 -9.73
N GLN A 112 -5.54 16.52 -9.31
CA GLN A 112 -5.16 15.12 -9.14
C GLN A 112 -6.31 14.26 -9.67
N PRO A 113 -6.07 13.22 -10.49
CA PRO A 113 -4.76 12.85 -11.06
C PRO A 113 -4.23 13.93 -12.03
N SER A 114 -3.03 13.77 -12.57
CA SER A 114 -2.46 14.78 -13.48
C SER A 114 -3.30 14.91 -14.76
N SER A 115 -3.23 16.06 -15.44
CA SER A 115 -3.88 16.23 -16.75
C SER A 115 -3.40 15.19 -17.78
N GLU A 116 -2.18 14.68 -17.64
CA GLU A 116 -1.64 13.61 -18.47
C GLU A 116 -2.29 12.26 -18.18
N SER A 117 -2.43 11.89 -16.91
CA SER A 117 -3.20 10.70 -16.52
C SER A 117 -4.66 10.79 -16.97
N LEU A 118 -5.27 11.97 -16.92
CA LEU A 118 -6.62 12.19 -17.44
C LEU A 118 -6.70 12.03 -18.96
N ALA A 119 -5.69 12.50 -19.69
CA ALA A 119 -5.60 12.31 -21.14
C ALA A 119 -5.43 10.82 -21.48
N LEU A 120 -4.55 10.10 -20.78
CA LEU A 120 -4.36 8.66 -20.92
C LEU A 120 -5.65 7.88 -20.66
N MET A 121 -6.35 8.21 -19.57
CA MET A 121 -7.65 7.62 -19.23
C MET A 121 -8.70 7.85 -20.31
N ARG A 122 -8.83 9.08 -20.82
CA ARG A 122 -9.76 9.41 -21.92
C ARG A 122 -9.42 8.66 -23.21
N MET A 123 -8.12 8.46 -23.47
CA MET A 123 -7.65 7.74 -24.66
C MET A 123 -7.70 6.21 -24.50
N GLY A 124 -8.00 5.69 -23.31
CA GLY A 124 -7.95 4.24 -23.04
C GLY A 124 -6.54 3.66 -23.16
N ILE A 125 -5.52 4.47 -22.87
CA ILE A 125 -4.10 4.07 -22.94
C ILE A 125 -3.62 3.80 -21.52
N THR A 126 -3.27 2.55 -21.26
CA THR A 126 -2.74 2.09 -19.98
C THR A 126 -1.31 1.60 -20.13
N MET A 127 -0.50 1.73 -19.08
CA MET A 127 0.88 1.25 -19.10
C MET A 127 0.93 -0.28 -19.06
N LEU A 128 1.83 -0.84 -19.86
CA LEU A 128 2.23 -2.24 -19.95
C LEU A 128 1.06 -3.20 -20.16
N ASP A 129 0.05 -2.70 -20.84
CA ASP A 129 -1.13 -3.41 -21.26
C ASP A 129 -1.44 -3.03 -22.71
N TRP A 130 -2.28 -3.83 -23.36
CA TRP A 130 -2.73 -3.56 -24.70
C TRP A 130 -3.63 -2.32 -24.76
N GLU A 131 -3.34 -1.42 -25.70
CA GLU A 131 -4.14 -0.21 -25.97
C GLU A 131 -5.63 -0.54 -26.14
N GLY A 132 -6.51 0.19 -25.44
CA GLY A 132 -7.96 0.01 -25.49
C GLY A 132 -8.53 -1.05 -24.54
N LYS A 133 -7.71 -1.73 -23.75
CA LYS A 133 -8.22 -2.63 -22.68
C LYS A 133 -8.51 -1.85 -21.40
N ASP A 134 -9.50 -2.34 -20.65
CA ASP A 134 -9.77 -1.86 -19.29
C ASP A 134 -8.59 -2.17 -18.36
N PRO A 135 -7.97 -1.18 -17.67
CA PRO A 135 -6.90 -1.44 -16.71
C PRO A 135 -7.31 -2.37 -15.57
N TRP A 136 -8.61 -2.48 -15.30
CA TRP A 136 -9.16 -3.33 -14.26
C TRP A 136 -9.39 -4.77 -14.70
N ARG A 137 -9.06 -5.15 -15.94
CA ARG A 137 -9.00 -6.56 -16.33
C ARG A 137 -7.99 -7.33 -15.47
N LEU A 138 -8.25 -8.61 -15.24
CA LEU A 138 -7.41 -9.42 -14.34
C LEU A 138 -6.20 -9.98 -15.08
N GLU A 139 -6.38 -10.35 -16.34
CA GLU A 139 -5.32 -10.82 -17.21
C GLU A 139 -4.27 -9.72 -17.34
N PHE A 140 -3.01 -10.11 -17.22
CA PHE A 140 -1.89 -9.22 -17.39
C PHE A 140 -0.86 -9.95 -18.24
N ASP A 141 -0.76 -9.52 -19.48
CA ASP A 141 0.18 -10.04 -20.46
C ASP A 141 1.02 -8.87 -20.95
N PHE A 142 2.32 -9.12 -21.11
CA PHE A 142 3.27 -8.18 -21.68
C PHE A 142 4.36 -8.96 -22.41
N PRO A 143 4.94 -8.41 -23.50
CA PRO A 143 6.03 -9.03 -24.22
C PRO A 143 7.29 -9.07 -23.34
N PRO A 144 8.27 -9.94 -23.63
CA PRO A 144 9.51 -10.01 -22.85
C PRO A 144 10.17 -8.62 -22.71
N LEU A 145 10.46 -8.22 -21.47
CA LEU A 145 11.09 -6.93 -21.18
C LEU A 145 12.56 -7.15 -20.84
N ARG A 146 13.47 -6.46 -21.56
CA ARG A 146 14.89 -6.43 -21.20
C ARG A 146 15.07 -5.42 -20.09
N VAL A 147 15.51 -5.89 -18.92
CA VAL A 147 15.67 -5.08 -17.71
C VAL A 147 17.13 -5.09 -17.30
N MET A 148 17.68 -3.91 -17.07
CA MET A 148 18.99 -3.72 -16.46
C MET A 148 18.82 -3.33 -15.01
N GLN A 149 19.60 -3.92 -14.11
CA GLN A 149 19.64 -3.57 -12.69
C GLN A 149 21.06 -3.17 -12.31
N ILE A 150 21.21 -1.99 -11.69
CA ILE A 150 22.49 -1.47 -11.21
C ILE A 150 22.40 -1.31 -9.69
N LYS A 151 23.21 -2.07 -8.95
CA LYS A 151 23.13 -2.15 -7.49
C LYS A 151 24.49 -1.99 -6.81
N ASP A 152 24.55 -1.18 -5.76
CA ASP A 152 25.73 -1.09 -4.92
C ASP A 152 25.99 -2.38 -4.12
N ILE A 153 27.20 -2.93 -4.23
CA ILE A 153 27.64 -4.08 -3.42
C ILE A 153 28.59 -3.62 -2.32
N SER A 154 29.46 -2.66 -2.63
CA SER A 154 30.42 -2.07 -1.70
C SER A 154 30.60 -0.58 -2.02
N PRO A 155 31.33 0.19 -1.18
CA PRO A 155 31.66 1.57 -1.51
C PRO A 155 32.27 1.74 -2.90
N ASP A 156 33.07 0.77 -3.35
CA ASP A 156 33.87 0.84 -4.58
C ASP A 156 33.35 -0.06 -5.72
N ASP A 157 32.42 -0.98 -5.42
CA ASP A 157 31.90 -1.96 -6.38
C ASP A 157 30.39 -1.85 -6.58
N ALA A 158 29.97 -2.11 -7.82
CA ALA A 158 28.56 -2.29 -8.17
C ALA A 158 28.34 -3.58 -8.98
N LEU A 159 27.12 -4.09 -8.89
CA LEU A 159 26.58 -5.16 -9.71
C LEU A 159 25.78 -4.54 -10.85
N ILE A 160 26.06 -4.99 -12.07
CA ILE A 160 25.24 -4.71 -13.24
C ILE A 160 24.65 -6.05 -13.70
N ALA A 161 23.33 -6.17 -13.66
CA ALA A 161 22.62 -7.39 -14.01
C ALA A 161 21.62 -7.14 -15.14
N SER A 162 21.84 -7.80 -16.27
CA SER A 162 20.91 -7.82 -17.40
C SER A 162 20.02 -9.05 -17.31
N SER A 163 18.71 -8.85 -17.41
CA SER A 163 17.71 -9.90 -17.35
C SER A 163 16.59 -9.69 -18.37
N GLU A 164 15.85 -10.76 -18.65
CA GLU A 164 14.60 -10.69 -19.39
C GLU A 164 13.43 -11.05 -18.48
N LEU A 165 12.52 -10.12 -18.32
CA LEU A 165 11.31 -10.25 -17.54
C LEU A 165 10.16 -10.75 -18.42
N THR A 166 9.56 -11.87 -18.03
CA THR A 166 8.44 -12.52 -18.72
C THR A 166 7.26 -12.74 -17.77
N THR A 167 6.11 -13.12 -18.31
CA THR A 167 4.94 -13.50 -17.48
C THR A 167 5.19 -14.75 -16.63
N SER A 168 6.17 -15.59 -17.00
CA SER A 168 6.56 -16.81 -16.28
C SER A 168 7.65 -16.59 -15.22
N GLY A 169 8.42 -15.50 -15.30
CA GLY A 169 9.57 -15.29 -14.42
C GLY A 169 10.62 -14.36 -15.01
N VAL A 170 11.75 -14.28 -14.30
CA VAL A 170 12.96 -13.57 -14.73
C VAL A 170 13.94 -14.59 -15.30
N ILE A 171 14.53 -14.26 -16.45
CA ILE A 171 15.60 -15.03 -17.08
C ILE A 171 16.86 -14.18 -17.02
N ASP A 172 17.80 -14.55 -16.14
CA ASP A 172 19.09 -13.85 -16.03
C ASP A 172 19.92 -14.07 -17.29
N ARG A 173 20.48 -12.99 -17.84
CA ARG A 173 21.30 -13.05 -19.06
C ARG A 173 22.77 -12.85 -18.77
N ASN A 174 23.09 -11.82 -18.00
CA ASN A 174 24.46 -11.48 -17.65
C ASN A 174 24.50 -10.78 -16.29
N ILE A 175 25.52 -11.07 -15.50
CA ILE A 175 25.77 -10.43 -14.22
C ILE A 175 27.26 -10.09 -14.15
N GLU A 176 27.56 -8.80 -14.06
CA GLU A 176 28.93 -8.30 -14.02
C GLU A 176 29.15 -7.49 -12.75
N LYS A 177 30.25 -7.78 -12.05
CA LYS A 177 30.73 -6.96 -10.94
C LYS A 177 31.76 -5.98 -11.48
N ILE A 178 31.52 -4.69 -11.33
CA ILE A 178 32.37 -3.63 -11.87
C ILE A 178 32.84 -2.71 -10.75
N ARG A 179 34.11 -2.29 -10.82
CA ARG A 179 34.66 -1.22 -9.97
C ARG A 179 34.17 0.12 -10.48
N LYS A 180 33.64 0.96 -9.60
CA LYS A 180 33.09 2.29 -9.96
C LYS A 180 34.11 3.18 -10.68
N GLU A 181 35.39 3.10 -10.31
CA GLU A 181 36.49 3.79 -11.01
C GLU A 181 36.59 3.44 -12.51
N LYS A 182 36.30 2.18 -12.88
CA LYS A 182 36.32 1.74 -14.28
C LYS A 182 35.13 2.29 -15.07
N ILE A 183 34.02 2.60 -14.41
CA ILE A 183 32.84 3.17 -15.06
C ILE A 183 33.08 4.63 -15.41
N GLY A 184 33.97 5.34 -14.68
CA GLY A 184 34.50 6.63 -15.17
C GLY A 184 35.17 6.55 -16.56
N SER A 185 35.60 5.35 -17.00
CA SER A 185 36.15 5.12 -18.35
C SER A 185 35.17 4.53 -19.37
N GLN A 186 34.00 4.03 -18.95
CA GLN A 186 32.92 3.51 -19.79
C GLN A 186 31.60 4.18 -19.40
N ALA A 187 30.94 4.91 -20.31
CA ALA A 187 29.70 5.60 -19.96
C ALA A 187 28.60 4.60 -19.51
N VAL A 188 27.94 4.88 -18.38
CA VAL A 188 26.80 4.09 -17.87
C VAL A 188 25.72 3.85 -18.94
N GLY A 189 25.53 4.82 -19.83
CA GLY A 189 24.63 4.74 -20.97
C GLY A 189 24.90 3.53 -21.89
N GLU A 190 26.16 3.15 -22.11
CA GLU A 190 26.52 2.02 -22.97
C GLU A 190 26.04 0.68 -22.40
N PHE A 191 26.05 0.52 -21.07
CA PHE A 191 25.54 -0.69 -20.41
C PHE A 191 24.01 -0.80 -20.48
N THR A 192 23.34 0.34 -20.49
CA THR A 192 21.87 0.40 -20.48
C THR A 192 21.27 0.42 -21.88
N GLU A 193 22.09 0.58 -22.92
CA GLU A 193 21.68 0.50 -24.30
C GLU A 193 21.04 -0.87 -24.62
N GLY A 194 19.97 -0.84 -25.42
CA GLY A 194 19.21 -2.04 -25.80
C GLY A 194 18.25 -2.58 -24.72
N HIS A 195 18.27 -2.07 -23.49
CA HIS A 195 17.32 -2.43 -22.45
C HIS A 195 16.05 -1.57 -22.54
N HIS A 196 14.92 -2.09 -22.07
CA HIS A 196 13.65 -1.35 -22.01
C HIS A 196 13.53 -0.56 -20.71
N ILE A 197 13.98 -1.15 -19.60
CA ILE A 197 13.87 -0.59 -18.25
C ILE A 197 15.23 -0.69 -17.58
N ALA A 198 15.67 0.37 -16.93
CA ALA A 198 16.81 0.39 -16.03
C ALA A 198 16.34 0.65 -14.60
N LEU A 199 16.73 -0.23 -13.67
CA LEU A 199 16.48 -0.13 -12.24
C LEU A 199 17.78 0.24 -11.54
N ILE A 200 17.79 1.40 -10.90
CA ILE A 200 18.97 1.99 -10.27
C ILE A 200 18.81 1.93 -8.75
N GLU A 201 19.47 0.96 -8.12
CA GLU A 201 19.63 0.82 -6.66
C GLU A 201 20.99 1.38 -6.18
N SER A 202 21.58 2.22 -7.01
CA SER A 202 22.92 2.77 -6.84
C SER A 202 22.82 4.23 -6.39
N ARG A 203 23.74 4.66 -5.53
CA ARG A 203 23.86 6.09 -5.15
C ARG A 203 24.78 6.90 -6.06
N TRP A 204 25.48 6.25 -6.98
CA TRP A 204 26.52 6.83 -7.83
C TRP A 204 26.08 6.97 -9.28
N VAL A 205 25.00 6.31 -9.67
CA VAL A 205 24.37 6.41 -10.99
C VAL A 205 23.03 7.08 -10.80
N THR A 206 22.70 8.01 -11.70
CA THR A 206 21.35 8.59 -11.81
C THR A 206 20.76 8.27 -13.17
N CYS A 207 19.45 8.46 -13.30
CA CYS A 207 18.77 8.28 -14.58
C CYS A 207 19.22 9.27 -15.67
N GLU A 208 19.95 10.34 -15.34
CA GLU A 208 20.53 11.26 -16.31
C GLU A 208 21.63 10.59 -17.16
N GLU A 209 22.27 9.55 -16.64
CA GLU A 209 23.39 8.84 -17.27
C GLU A 209 22.95 7.55 -18.00
N VAL A 210 21.64 7.29 -18.09
CA VAL A 210 21.04 6.04 -18.56
C VAL A 210 20.37 6.23 -19.93
N TYR A 211 20.57 5.28 -20.85
CA TYR A 211 20.01 5.31 -22.21
C TYR A 211 18.78 4.39 -22.40
N ALA A 212 18.29 3.76 -21.33
CA ALA A 212 17.07 2.97 -21.37
C ALA A 212 15.82 3.88 -21.50
N PRO A 213 14.77 3.46 -22.25
CA PRO A 213 13.52 4.21 -22.40
C PRO A 213 12.84 4.59 -21.07
N VAL A 214 12.87 3.68 -20.09
CA VAL A 214 12.35 3.91 -18.74
C VAL A 214 13.50 3.71 -17.77
N CYS A 215 13.72 4.68 -16.90
CA CYS A 215 14.68 4.58 -15.82
C CYS A 215 13.97 4.85 -14.48
N ILE A 216 14.24 4.00 -13.50
CA ILE A 216 13.65 4.08 -12.16
C ILE A 216 14.80 4.07 -11.14
N GLU A 217 14.86 5.11 -10.31
CA GLU A 217 15.73 5.13 -9.15
C GLU A 217 14.98 4.61 -7.92
N GLU A 218 15.46 3.52 -7.33
CA GLU A 218 14.79 2.88 -6.20
C GLU A 218 15.14 3.57 -4.86
N HIS A 219 14.65 4.80 -4.68
CA HIS A 219 14.81 5.55 -3.44
C HIS A 219 13.70 5.22 -2.43
N GLY A 220 13.75 4.02 -1.84
CA GLY A 220 12.89 3.69 -0.70
C GLY A 220 11.38 3.63 -1.01
N ASN A 221 11.01 3.33 -2.25
CA ASN A 221 9.62 3.02 -2.58
C ASN A 221 9.22 1.69 -1.91
N PRO A 222 8.12 1.62 -1.14
CA PRO A 222 7.64 0.38 -0.52
C PRO A 222 7.20 -0.71 -1.52
N VAL A 223 7.04 -0.38 -2.81
CA VAL A 223 6.78 -1.36 -3.89
C VAL A 223 8.09 -1.71 -4.57
N GLU A 224 8.90 -2.53 -3.89
CA GLU A 224 10.24 -2.97 -4.32
C GLU A 224 10.24 -3.91 -5.55
N ASP A 225 9.08 -4.27 -6.10
CA ASP A 225 9.00 -5.24 -7.19
C ASP A 225 8.41 -4.59 -8.45
N LEU A 226 9.13 -4.72 -9.57
CA LEU A 226 8.75 -4.12 -10.85
C LEU A 226 7.37 -4.59 -11.32
N ILE A 227 7.02 -5.88 -11.20
CA ILE A 227 5.67 -6.38 -11.58
C ILE A 227 4.59 -5.71 -10.72
N GLY A 228 4.87 -5.55 -9.43
CA GLY A 228 4.02 -4.80 -8.52
C GLY A 228 3.83 -3.34 -8.95
N LEU A 229 4.92 -2.68 -9.34
CA LEU A 229 4.89 -1.30 -9.82
C LEU A 229 4.08 -1.16 -11.13
N MET A 230 4.26 -2.09 -12.07
CA MET A 230 3.50 -2.15 -13.33
C MET A 230 1.99 -2.28 -13.06
N GLU A 231 1.59 -3.08 -12.08
CA GLU A 231 0.18 -3.23 -11.69
C GLU A 231 -0.40 -1.90 -11.18
N LEU A 232 0.34 -1.16 -10.36
CA LEU A 232 -0.11 0.12 -9.81
C LEU A 232 -0.09 1.25 -10.84
N SER A 233 0.93 1.30 -11.70
CA SER A 233 1.03 2.23 -12.83
C SER A 233 -0.16 2.09 -13.78
N ARG A 234 -0.56 0.84 -14.08
CA ARG A 234 -1.76 0.56 -14.88
C ARG A 234 -3.05 1.08 -14.22
N LEU A 235 -3.25 0.81 -12.93
CA LEU A 235 -4.47 1.21 -12.21
C LEU A 235 -4.58 2.72 -12.01
N SER A 236 -3.45 3.43 -11.99
CA SER A 236 -3.35 4.87 -11.74
C SER A 236 -3.04 5.71 -12.99
N TYR A 237 -3.17 5.12 -14.20
CA TYR A 237 -2.80 5.72 -15.50
C TYR A 237 -1.59 6.68 -15.41
N SER A 238 -0.52 6.20 -14.78
CA SER A 238 0.71 6.97 -14.58
C SER A 238 1.87 6.20 -15.18
N ASN A 239 2.87 6.90 -15.71
CA ASN A 239 4.08 6.25 -16.22
C ASN A 239 4.79 5.47 -15.09
N LEU A 240 5.61 4.49 -15.46
CA LEU A 240 6.29 3.62 -14.51
C LEU A 240 7.20 4.40 -13.55
N ASP A 241 8.02 5.29 -14.09
CA ASP A 241 8.92 6.19 -13.35
C ASP A 241 8.14 7.12 -12.40
N GLU A 242 7.07 7.75 -12.90
CA GLU A 242 6.21 8.60 -12.08
C GLU A 242 5.55 7.82 -10.95
N THR A 243 5.18 6.57 -11.20
CA THR A 243 4.61 5.69 -10.18
C THR A 243 5.69 5.30 -9.15
N ALA A 244 6.94 5.13 -9.58
CA ALA A 244 8.06 4.79 -8.71
C ALA A 244 8.45 5.93 -7.76
N GLU A 245 8.28 7.19 -8.17
CA GLU A 245 8.57 8.35 -7.33
C GLU A 245 7.45 8.69 -6.34
N LYS A 246 6.22 8.20 -6.60
CA LYS A 246 5.06 8.49 -5.75
C LYS A 246 5.09 7.63 -4.48
N SER A 247 4.69 8.25 -3.36
CA SER A 247 4.32 7.48 -2.18
C SER A 247 3.11 6.59 -2.48
N ILE A 248 3.03 5.43 -1.84
CA ILE A 248 1.93 4.48 -2.06
C ILE A 248 0.54 5.13 -1.94
N GLY A 249 0.34 6.01 -0.96
CA GLY A 249 -0.97 6.61 -0.79
C GLY A 249 -1.23 7.77 -1.75
N LYS A 250 -0.19 8.34 -2.38
CA LYS A 250 -0.35 9.23 -3.53
C LYS A 250 -0.89 8.44 -4.74
N ILE A 251 -0.36 7.23 -4.98
CA ILE A 251 -0.89 6.31 -5.99
C ILE A 251 -2.35 5.96 -5.68
N LEU A 252 -2.67 5.62 -4.42
CA LEU A 252 -4.05 5.35 -4.00
C LEU A 252 -4.97 6.54 -4.27
N THR A 253 -4.52 7.76 -3.92
CA THR A 253 -5.27 8.99 -4.17
C THR A 253 -5.47 9.24 -5.67
N ASP A 254 -4.52 8.86 -6.53
CA ASP A 254 -4.69 8.95 -8.00
C ASP A 254 -5.80 8.00 -8.46
N ILE A 255 -5.85 6.77 -7.96
CA ILE A 255 -6.90 5.78 -8.28
C ILE A 255 -8.28 6.29 -7.81
N GLU A 256 -8.38 6.80 -6.58
CA GLU A 256 -9.62 7.39 -6.03
C GLU A 256 -10.06 8.62 -6.82
N ALA A 257 -9.11 9.47 -7.22
CA ALA A 257 -9.40 10.67 -7.99
C ALA A 257 -9.83 10.38 -9.43
N MET A 258 -9.34 9.28 -10.03
CA MET A 258 -9.84 8.79 -11.32
C MET A 258 -11.29 8.33 -11.22
N GLU A 259 -11.61 7.58 -10.17
CA GLU A 259 -12.99 7.17 -9.91
C GLU A 259 -13.89 8.40 -9.70
N ALA A 260 -13.42 9.42 -8.99
CA ALA A 260 -14.15 10.66 -8.78
C ALA A 260 -14.43 11.38 -10.12
N VAL A 261 -13.42 11.51 -10.98
CA VAL A 261 -13.56 12.10 -12.31
C VAL A 261 -14.55 11.32 -13.18
N ASN A 262 -14.48 9.98 -13.16
CA ASN A 262 -15.43 9.14 -13.89
C ASN A 262 -16.88 9.33 -13.42
N ARG A 263 -17.08 9.64 -12.13
CA ARG A 263 -18.39 9.97 -11.55
C ARG A 263 -18.79 11.45 -11.68
N ARG A 264 -17.98 12.28 -12.33
CA ARG A 264 -18.10 13.75 -12.35
C ARG A 264 -18.20 14.35 -10.95
N MET A 265 -17.37 13.85 -10.03
CA MET A 265 -17.21 14.35 -8.67
C MET A 265 -15.93 15.19 -8.58
N ALA A 266 -16.04 16.44 -8.17
CA ALA A 266 -14.89 17.33 -8.08
C ALA A 266 -13.89 16.82 -7.03
N VAL A 267 -12.62 16.74 -7.41
CA VAL A 267 -11.53 16.28 -6.54
C VAL A 267 -11.06 17.44 -5.65
N PRO A 268 -11.07 17.28 -4.32
CA PRO A 268 -10.73 18.37 -3.42
C PRO A 268 -9.23 18.70 -3.42
N GLN A 269 -8.91 19.99 -3.34
CA GLN A 269 -7.53 20.49 -3.32
C GLN A 269 -6.78 20.23 -1.99
N ALA A 270 -7.52 19.98 -0.92
CA ALA A 270 -7.01 19.58 0.38
C ALA A 270 -8.14 18.85 1.11
N ARG A 271 -7.83 18.23 2.25
CA ARG A 271 -8.87 17.71 3.15
C ARG A 271 -9.90 18.80 3.44
N LEU A 272 -11.17 18.50 3.17
CA LEU A 272 -12.25 19.50 3.25
C LEU A 272 -12.81 19.67 4.65
N ARG A 273 -13.00 18.57 5.37
CA ARG A 273 -13.51 18.58 6.74
C ARG A 273 -12.32 18.49 7.68
N GLY A 274 -11.94 19.63 8.23
CA GLY A 274 -11.04 19.69 9.38
C GLY A 274 -11.74 19.11 10.61
N ASP A 275 -10.94 18.73 11.60
CA ASP A 275 -11.49 18.20 12.85
C ASP A 275 -12.26 19.33 13.55
N ALA A 276 -13.49 19.04 13.95
CA ALA A 276 -14.24 19.94 14.79
C ALA A 276 -13.52 20.11 16.13
N TRP A 277 -13.73 21.26 16.78
CA TRP A 277 -13.36 21.39 18.18
C TRP A 277 -14.14 20.36 19.00
N ARG A 278 -13.42 19.60 19.81
CA ARG A 278 -13.95 18.52 20.64
C ARG A 278 -13.56 18.73 22.10
N GLY A 279 -14.45 18.33 23.00
CA GLY A 279 -14.14 18.24 24.43
C GLY A 279 -13.09 17.16 24.70
N ILE A 280 -12.46 17.20 25.89
CA ILE A 280 -11.46 16.18 26.25
C ILE A 280 -12.09 14.79 26.36
N GLU A 281 -13.35 14.71 26.79
CA GLU A 281 -14.13 13.48 26.90
C GLU A 281 -14.35 12.85 25.51
N GLU A 282 -14.78 13.65 24.53
CA GLU A 282 -14.98 13.19 23.14
C GLU A 282 -13.67 12.74 22.49
N LEU A 283 -12.56 13.42 22.80
CA LEU A 283 -11.23 12.99 22.33
C LEU A 283 -10.85 11.65 22.94
N LEU A 284 -11.08 11.43 24.24
CA LEU A 284 -10.78 10.16 24.90
C LEU A 284 -11.65 9.00 24.36
N GLU A 285 -12.89 9.27 23.97
CA GLU A 285 -13.78 8.27 23.37
C GLU A 285 -13.44 7.96 21.91
N GLY A 286 -13.15 9.00 21.10
CA GLY A 286 -12.92 8.90 19.66
C GLY A 286 -11.49 8.54 19.27
N ASP A 287 -10.47 9.10 19.95
CA ASP A 287 -9.05 8.90 19.65
C ASP A 287 -8.51 7.60 20.29
N SER A 288 -9.16 6.50 19.93
CA SER A 288 -8.76 5.15 20.31
C SER A 288 -8.09 4.46 19.12
N GLY A 289 -6.98 3.76 19.37
CA GLY A 289 -6.39 2.82 18.42
C GLY A 289 -7.14 1.49 18.31
N GLY A 290 -6.61 0.57 17.52
CA GLY A 290 -7.10 -0.80 17.43
C GLY A 290 -7.07 -1.52 18.79
N LEU A 291 -7.86 -2.59 18.92
CA LEU A 291 -7.94 -3.33 20.19
C LEU A 291 -6.67 -4.16 20.40
N VAL A 292 -5.95 -3.90 21.49
CA VAL A 292 -4.70 -4.58 21.82
C VAL A 292 -4.77 -5.16 23.23
N GLY A 293 -4.49 -6.46 23.33
CA GLY A 293 -4.49 -7.19 24.59
C GLY A 293 -3.17 -7.01 25.33
N LEU A 294 -3.23 -6.99 26.65
CA LEU A 294 -2.04 -7.14 27.48
C LEU A 294 -1.92 -8.62 27.84
N PRO A 295 -1.07 -9.40 27.13
CA PRO A 295 -1.05 -10.85 27.31
C PRO A 295 -0.47 -11.22 28.67
N ARG A 296 -0.80 -12.42 29.15
CA ARG A 296 -0.15 -12.96 30.35
C ARG A 296 1.23 -13.51 29.95
N PRO A 297 2.32 -13.16 30.67
CA PRO A 297 3.61 -13.79 30.44
C PRO A 297 3.51 -15.28 30.70
N GLY A 298 4.12 -16.07 29.83
CA GLY A 298 4.00 -17.51 29.91
C GLY A 298 4.50 -18.23 28.69
N ILE A 299 4.44 -19.55 28.80
CA ILE A 299 4.81 -20.49 27.77
C ILE A 299 3.53 -21.24 27.41
N TYR A 300 3.14 -21.14 26.15
CA TYR A 300 1.90 -21.69 25.63
C TYR A 300 2.22 -22.67 24.51
N GLU A 301 1.74 -23.90 24.64
CA GLU A 301 1.90 -24.93 23.62
C GLU A 301 0.70 -24.97 22.70
N ASN A 302 0.90 -25.35 21.43
CA ASN A 302 -0.18 -25.53 20.45
C ASN A 302 -1.10 -24.29 20.36
N VAL A 303 -0.52 -23.12 20.05
CA VAL A 303 -1.27 -21.86 19.89
C VAL A 303 -1.64 -21.65 18.44
N LEU A 304 -2.91 -21.36 18.20
CA LEU A 304 -3.43 -21.00 16.87
C LEU A 304 -3.47 -19.49 16.72
N GLN A 305 -2.77 -18.95 15.71
CA GLN A 305 -2.84 -17.54 15.34
C GLN A 305 -3.75 -17.36 14.13
N LEU A 306 -4.82 -16.58 14.33
CA LEU A 306 -5.83 -16.24 13.32
C LEU A 306 -5.79 -14.74 13.03
N ASP A 307 -5.73 -14.37 11.76
CA ASP A 307 -5.68 -12.97 11.32
C ASP A 307 -6.87 -12.62 10.43
N PHE A 308 -7.46 -11.44 10.62
CA PHE A 308 -8.46 -10.92 9.68
C PHE A 308 -7.81 -10.59 8.32
N SER A 309 -8.47 -11.01 7.24
CA SER A 309 -8.00 -10.74 5.89
C SER A 309 -8.17 -9.27 5.51
N SER A 310 -7.10 -8.48 5.60
CA SER A 310 -7.11 -7.05 5.19
C SER A 310 -8.20 -6.29 5.93
N LEU A 311 -8.16 -6.35 7.27
CA LEU A 311 -9.24 -5.91 8.14
C LEU A 311 -9.77 -4.52 7.78
N TYR A 312 -8.92 -3.50 7.81
CA TYR A 312 -9.35 -2.12 7.60
C TYR A 312 -9.88 -1.84 6.18
N PRO A 313 -9.19 -2.20 5.08
CA PRO A 313 -9.75 -2.05 3.74
C PRO A 313 -11.11 -2.72 3.58
N THR A 314 -11.27 -3.93 4.14
CA THR A 314 -12.53 -4.67 4.10
C THR A 314 -13.62 -3.98 4.91
N ILE A 315 -13.30 -3.42 6.09
CA ILE A 315 -14.24 -2.60 6.87
C ILE A 315 -14.68 -1.37 6.07
N ILE A 316 -13.74 -0.64 5.47
CA ILE A 316 -14.05 0.58 4.71
C ILE A 316 -14.99 0.26 3.55
N ALA A 317 -14.68 -0.78 2.78
CA ALA A 317 -15.49 -1.23 1.65
C ALA A 317 -16.86 -1.79 2.08
N LYS A 318 -16.91 -2.64 3.11
CA LYS A 318 -18.13 -3.33 3.54
C LYS A 318 -19.15 -2.39 4.19
N PHE A 319 -18.68 -1.42 4.96
CA PHE A 319 -19.53 -0.51 5.72
C PHE A 319 -19.70 0.86 5.05
N ASN A 320 -19.31 1.01 3.78
CA ASN A 320 -19.49 2.24 3.00
C ASN A 320 -18.84 3.48 3.64
N ILE A 321 -17.66 3.34 4.23
CA ILE A 321 -16.99 4.42 4.95
C ILE A 321 -16.24 5.31 3.96
N SER A 322 -16.61 6.58 3.85
CA SER A 322 -15.96 7.58 3.00
C SER A 322 -16.20 9.00 3.55
N PRO A 323 -15.37 9.98 3.19
CA PRO A 323 -15.53 11.35 3.68
C PRO A 323 -16.91 11.96 3.44
N GLU A 324 -17.60 11.59 2.38
CA GLU A 324 -18.93 12.09 2.02
C GLU A 324 -20.07 11.25 2.59
N THR A 325 -19.80 10.06 3.16
CA THR A 325 -20.81 9.22 3.79
C THR A 325 -20.88 9.43 5.30
N ILE A 326 -19.78 9.84 5.93
CA ILE A 326 -19.71 9.99 7.39
C ILE A 326 -20.34 11.28 7.89
N ASN A 327 -21.35 11.19 8.76
CA ASN A 327 -22.12 12.29 9.33
C ASN A 327 -22.78 13.16 8.24
N ARG A 328 -23.21 12.54 7.15
CA ARG A 328 -23.90 13.23 6.05
C ARG A 328 -25.25 13.76 6.52
N PRO A 329 -25.57 15.06 6.32
CA PRO A 329 -26.88 15.61 6.60
C PRO A 329 -27.98 14.94 5.77
N ASN A 330 -29.20 14.87 6.30
CA ASN A 330 -30.39 14.37 5.59
C ASN A 330 -30.20 12.95 5.01
N CYS A 331 -29.48 12.08 5.72
CA CYS A 331 -29.40 10.66 5.38
C CYS A 331 -30.62 9.93 5.97
N GLU A 332 -31.34 9.18 5.14
CA GLU A 332 -32.50 8.39 5.54
C GLU A 332 -32.07 7.06 6.16
N ARG A 333 -31.06 6.41 5.55
CA ARG A 333 -30.51 5.14 6.04
C ARG A 333 -29.09 5.33 6.52
N SER A 334 -28.93 5.40 7.83
CA SER A 334 -27.61 5.48 8.46
C SER A 334 -27.31 4.23 9.30
N LEU A 335 -26.02 3.92 9.42
CA LEU A 335 -25.48 2.92 10.33
C LEU A 335 -24.58 3.63 11.33
N ARG A 336 -24.86 3.47 12.63
CA ARG A 336 -23.95 3.89 13.69
C ARG A 336 -23.18 2.69 14.23
N PRO A 337 -21.85 2.58 14.00
CA PRO A 337 -21.07 1.50 14.56
C PRO A 337 -21.09 1.49 16.10
N PRO A 338 -21.07 0.31 16.75
CA PRO A 338 -21.00 0.23 18.21
C PRO A 338 -19.77 0.96 18.78
N GLY A 339 -20.01 1.94 19.65
CA GLY A 339 -18.95 2.76 20.24
C GLY A 339 -18.28 3.74 19.26
N SER A 340 -18.96 4.07 18.15
CA SER A 340 -18.60 5.21 17.30
C SER A 340 -19.51 6.40 17.61
N MET A 341 -18.94 7.60 17.62
CA MET A 341 -19.68 8.87 17.69
C MET A 341 -20.24 9.30 16.32
N HIS A 342 -20.04 8.48 15.29
CA HIS A 342 -20.30 8.86 13.90
C HIS A 342 -21.29 7.93 13.24
N GLU A 343 -22.08 8.50 12.35
CA GLU A 343 -23.05 7.80 11.52
C GLU A 343 -22.51 7.66 10.11
N ILE A 344 -22.69 6.48 9.53
CA ILE A 344 -22.29 6.18 8.17
C ILE A 344 -23.55 6.16 7.32
N CYS A 345 -23.64 7.05 6.34
CA CYS A 345 -24.76 7.10 5.41
C CYS A 345 -24.69 5.96 4.40
N MET A 346 -25.84 5.32 4.14
CA MET A 346 -25.98 4.17 3.23
C MET A 346 -26.80 4.51 1.98
N ASP A 347 -27.22 5.77 1.82
CA ASP A 347 -28.03 6.24 0.68
C ASP A 347 -27.22 6.56 -0.57
N ILE A 348 -25.91 6.78 -0.41
CA ILE A 348 -24.98 7.03 -1.51
C ILE A 348 -23.84 6.03 -1.44
N ASP A 349 -23.27 5.68 -2.60
CA ASP A 349 -22.08 4.83 -2.67
C ASP A 349 -20.82 5.68 -2.47
N GLY A 350 -20.08 5.39 -1.39
CA GLY A 350 -18.89 6.14 -1.03
C GLY A 350 -17.76 5.94 -2.04
N LEU A 351 -17.11 7.02 -2.46
CA LEU A 351 -16.00 7.07 -3.40
C LEU A 351 -14.81 6.22 -2.92
N VAL A 352 -14.36 6.44 -1.69
CA VAL A 352 -13.24 5.69 -1.10
C VAL A 352 -13.65 4.23 -0.88
N ALA A 353 -14.84 4.00 -0.34
CA ALA A 353 -15.35 2.66 -0.04
C ALA A 353 -15.48 1.80 -1.30
N SER A 354 -16.08 2.34 -2.35
CA SER A 354 -16.27 1.64 -3.64
C SER A 354 -14.94 1.43 -4.38
N THR A 355 -14.02 2.39 -4.33
CA THR A 355 -12.66 2.21 -4.89
C THR A 355 -11.92 1.10 -4.17
N LEU A 356 -11.94 1.08 -2.83
CA LEU A 356 -11.31 0.00 -2.05
C LEU A 356 -12.00 -1.33 -2.25
N LYS A 357 -13.33 -1.37 -2.42
CA LYS A 357 -14.06 -2.60 -2.75
C LYS A 357 -13.50 -3.23 -4.03
N ARG A 358 -13.29 -2.43 -5.09
CA ARG A 358 -12.68 -2.91 -6.34
C ARG A 358 -11.27 -3.44 -6.12
N LEU A 359 -10.46 -2.77 -5.30
CA LEU A 359 -9.09 -3.21 -4.99
C LEU A 359 -9.05 -4.51 -4.15
N VAL A 360 -9.93 -4.64 -3.16
CA VAL A 360 -10.11 -5.85 -2.34
C VAL A 360 -10.49 -7.03 -3.25
N ASP A 361 -11.56 -6.88 -4.04
CA ASP A 361 -12.06 -7.93 -4.93
C ASP A 361 -10.99 -8.34 -5.95
N ARG A 362 -10.29 -7.37 -6.52
CA ARG A 362 -9.20 -7.59 -7.46
C ARG A 362 -8.06 -8.39 -6.82
N ARG A 363 -7.63 -8.01 -5.63
CA ARG A 363 -6.56 -8.70 -4.91
C ARG A 363 -6.95 -10.16 -4.60
N GLU A 364 -8.19 -10.41 -4.19
CA GLU A 364 -8.67 -11.76 -3.94
C GLU A 364 -8.67 -12.63 -5.20
N LYS A 365 -9.16 -12.08 -6.33
CA LYS A 365 -9.15 -12.78 -7.61
C LYS A 365 -7.72 -13.07 -8.08
N ILE A 366 -6.83 -12.10 -8.04
CA ILE A 366 -5.42 -12.30 -8.41
C ILE A 366 -4.74 -13.34 -7.52
N ARG A 367 -5.00 -13.32 -6.20
CA ARG A 367 -4.49 -14.32 -5.26
C ARG A 367 -4.92 -15.73 -5.65
N SER A 368 -6.16 -15.90 -6.11
CA SER A 368 -6.70 -17.22 -6.50
C SER A 368 -6.09 -17.77 -7.79
N MET A 369 -5.55 -16.92 -8.65
CA MET A 369 -4.95 -17.33 -9.93
C MET A 369 -3.58 -18.00 -9.73
N ASN A 370 -2.93 -17.78 -8.58
CA ASN A 370 -1.57 -18.25 -8.28
C ASN A 370 -0.53 -17.84 -9.36
N GLY A 371 0.72 -18.24 -9.18
CA GLY A 371 1.79 -18.01 -10.14
C GLY A 371 2.72 -16.84 -9.79
N TRP A 372 3.91 -16.88 -10.38
CA TRP A 372 5.05 -16.00 -10.07
C TRP A 372 4.73 -14.50 -10.23
N MET A 373 3.98 -14.15 -11.27
CA MET A 373 3.59 -12.77 -11.55
C MET A 373 2.43 -12.32 -10.64
N ASN A 374 1.41 -13.15 -10.47
CA ASN A 374 0.24 -12.79 -9.68
C ASN A 374 0.56 -12.64 -8.18
N SER A 375 1.51 -13.41 -7.64
CA SER A 375 1.95 -13.23 -6.25
C SER A 375 2.56 -11.84 -5.99
N ARG A 376 3.30 -11.30 -6.97
CA ARG A 376 3.88 -9.95 -6.92
C ARG A 376 2.83 -8.85 -7.03
N ARG A 377 1.89 -9.02 -7.97
CA ARG A 377 0.72 -8.13 -8.11
C ARG A 377 -0.13 -8.11 -6.84
N GLU A 378 -0.38 -9.28 -6.24
CA GLU A 378 -1.09 -9.40 -4.96
C GLU A 378 -0.36 -8.67 -3.83
N LYS A 379 0.97 -8.76 -3.77
CA LYS A 379 1.81 -8.05 -2.80
C LYS A 379 1.71 -6.53 -2.96
N ALA A 380 1.74 -6.01 -4.19
CA ALA A 380 1.56 -4.59 -4.45
C ALA A 380 0.16 -4.09 -4.05
N LEU A 381 -0.88 -4.85 -4.38
CA LEU A 381 -2.25 -4.55 -3.96
C LEU A 381 -2.40 -4.61 -2.43
N LYS A 382 -1.74 -5.54 -1.75
CA LYS A 382 -1.68 -5.57 -0.29
C LYS A 382 -1.10 -4.26 0.25
N TRP A 383 0.04 -3.83 -0.30
CA TRP A 383 0.74 -2.62 0.14
C TRP A 383 -0.08 -1.34 -0.05
N ILE A 384 -0.71 -1.15 -1.23
CA ILE A 384 -1.56 0.02 -1.45
C ILE A 384 -2.78 0.03 -0.53
N MET A 385 -3.36 -1.14 -0.26
CA MET A 385 -4.48 -1.28 0.67
C MET A 385 -4.08 -0.98 2.12
N VAL A 386 -2.86 -1.30 2.57
CA VAL A 386 -2.39 -0.95 3.93
C VAL A 386 -2.40 0.57 4.14
N ALA A 387 -2.09 1.35 3.10
CA ALA A 387 -2.10 2.81 3.22
C ALA A 387 -3.51 3.42 3.31
N SER A 388 -4.55 2.74 2.83
CA SER A 388 -5.93 3.27 2.79
C SER A 388 -6.43 3.76 4.16
N PHE A 389 -6.23 2.96 5.21
CA PHE A 389 -6.61 3.32 6.57
C PHE A 389 -5.83 4.54 7.09
N GLY A 390 -4.50 4.52 6.96
CA GLY A 390 -3.66 5.65 7.37
C GLY A 390 -4.00 6.94 6.63
N TYR A 391 -4.40 6.84 5.35
CA TYR A 391 -4.78 7.98 4.54
C TYR A 391 -6.13 8.59 4.90
N LEU A 392 -7.03 7.86 5.57
CA LEU A 392 -8.21 8.48 6.19
C LEU A 392 -7.78 9.45 7.30
N GLY A 393 -6.76 9.10 8.10
CA GLY A 393 -6.22 9.93 9.18
C GLY A 393 -5.21 11.00 8.72
N TYR A 394 -4.55 10.82 7.58
CA TYR A 394 -3.46 11.70 7.11
C TYR A 394 -3.89 13.12 6.70
N ARG A 395 -3.33 14.14 7.36
CA ARG A 395 -3.68 15.57 7.18
C ARG A 395 -3.69 16.06 5.72
N ASN A 396 -2.79 15.56 4.86
CA ASN A 396 -2.72 16.01 3.46
C ASN A 396 -3.47 15.08 2.48
N SER A 397 -4.19 14.08 2.98
CA SER A 397 -5.04 13.23 2.14
C SER A 397 -6.25 14.02 1.64
N ARG A 398 -6.46 14.02 0.31
CA ARG A 398 -7.58 14.71 -0.34
C ARG A 398 -8.93 14.14 0.09
N PHE A 399 -9.00 12.81 0.15
CA PHE A 399 -10.16 12.05 0.60
C PHE A 399 -9.99 11.57 2.05
N GLY A 400 -9.26 12.34 2.87
CA GLY A 400 -9.10 12.07 4.30
C GLY A 400 -10.30 12.51 5.13
N SER A 401 -10.59 11.78 6.20
CA SER A 401 -11.61 12.11 7.19
C SER A 401 -11.28 11.41 8.51
N VAL A 402 -11.04 12.19 9.57
CA VAL A 402 -10.81 11.64 10.93
C VAL A 402 -12.06 10.91 11.44
N PRO A 403 -13.29 11.44 11.26
CA PRO A 403 -14.50 10.67 11.58
C PRO A 403 -14.62 9.32 10.85
N ALA A 404 -14.16 9.25 9.60
CA ALA A 404 -14.10 7.98 8.87
C ALA A 404 -13.05 7.02 9.49
N TYR A 405 -11.87 7.53 9.82
CA TYR A 405 -10.82 6.79 10.51
C TYR A 405 -11.32 6.21 11.84
N GLU A 406 -11.93 7.03 12.70
CA GLU A 406 -12.46 6.63 14.00
C GLU A 406 -13.57 5.58 13.86
N SER A 407 -14.43 5.71 12.83
CA SER A 407 -15.47 4.72 12.53
C SER A 407 -14.89 3.35 12.15
N VAL A 408 -13.81 3.33 11.35
CA VAL A 408 -13.11 2.08 11.01
C VAL A 408 -12.56 1.41 12.26
N VAL A 409 -11.94 2.18 13.16
CA VAL A 409 -11.36 1.64 14.39
C VAL A 409 -12.45 1.13 15.33
N SER A 410 -13.55 1.87 15.52
CA SER A 410 -14.70 1.41 16.30
C SER A 410 -15.22 0.05 15.82
N ILE A 411 -15.43 -0.11 14.51
CA ILE A 411 -15.87 -1.38 13.92
C ILE A 411 -14.84 -2.48 14.14
N ALA A 412 -13.55 -2.19 13.94
CA ALA A 412 -12.47 -3.17 14.14
C ALA A 412 -12.42 -3.69 15.58
N ARG A 413 -12.57 -2.79 16.58
CA ARG A 413 -12.64 -3.18 17.99
C ARG A 413 -13.83 -4.10 18.26
N GLU A 414 -14.98 -3.79 17.67
CA GLU A 414 -16.19 -4.61 17.84
C GLU A 414 -16.06 -5.99 17.20
N LEU A 415 -15.50 -6.08 16.00
CA LEU A 415 -15.23 -7.36 15.33
C LEU A 415 -14.26 -8.22 16.14
N MET A 416 -13.22 -7.61 16.72
CA MET A 416 -12.27 -8.29 17.59
C MET A 416 -12.96 -8.81 18.87
N ARG A 417 -13.80 -8.00 19.52
CA ARG A 417 -14.59 -8.45 20.70
C ARG A 417 -15.48 -9.65 20.36
N LYS A 418 -16.20 -9.59 19.24
CA LYS A 418 -17.02 -10.71 18.76
C LYS A 418 -16.19 -11.97 18.54
N ALA A 419 -15.04 -11.85 17.89
CA ALA A 419 -14.17 -12.99 17.64
C ALA A 419 -13.62 -13.61 18.94
N ILE A 420 -13.26 -12.78 19.94
CA ILE A 420 -12.86 -13.25 21.28
C ILE A 420 -13.98 -14.04 21.96
N VAL A 421 -15.21 -13.50 21.94
CA VAL A 421 -16.39 -14.17 22.54
C VAL A 421 -16.65 -15.51 21.85
N VAL A 422 -16.61 -15.55 20.52
CA VAL A 422 -16.79 -16.78 19.74
C VAL A 422 -15.71 -17.81 20.06
N ALA A 423 -14.44 -17.41 20.14
CA ALA A 423 -13.35 -18.30 20.52
C ALA A 423 -13.56 -18.88 21.93
N SER A 424 -13.99 -18.06 22.88
CA SER A 424 -14.31 -18.50 24.23
C SER A 424 -15.47 -19.50 24.26
N GLN A 425 -16.54 -19.26 23.49
CA GLN A 425 -17.68 -20.17 23.36
C GLN A 425 -17.31 -21.51 22.71
N ALA A 426 -16.33 -21.51 21.80
CA ALA A 426 -15.76 -22.71 21.21
C ALA A 426 -14.74 -23.43 22.14
N GLY A 427 -14.58 -22.96 23.38
CA GLY A 427 -13.74 -23.57 24.40
C GLY A 427 -12.26 -23.22 24.29
N TYR A 428 -11.91 -22.11 23.63
CA TYR A 428 -10.54 -21.59 23.55
C TYR A 428 -10.34 -20.43 24.52
N GLU A 429 -9.17 -20.36 25.15
CA GLU A 429 -8.68 -19.15 25.79
C GLU A 429 -7.97 -18.27 24.76
N VAL A 430 -8.37 -17.01 24.65
CA VAL A 430 -7.62 -16.03 23.87
C VAL A 430 -6.51 -15.45 24.74
N ILE A 431 -5.30 -15.98 24.57
CA ILE A 431 -4.13 -15.61 25.38
C ILE A 431 -3.51 -14.29 24.95
N HIS A 432 -3.78 -13.87 23.71
CA HIS A 432 -3.35 -12.59 23.16
C HIS A 432 -4.22 -12.16 21.96
N PHE A 433 -4.28 -10.86 21.70
CA PHE A 433 -4.85 -10.28 20.48
C PHE A 433 -4.18 -8.93 20.19
N ILE A 434 -3.94 -8.64 18.92
CA ILE A 434 -3.30 -7.40 18.48
C ILE A 434 -4.01 -6.93 17.21
N VAL A 435 -4.84 -5.90 17.32
CA VAL A 435 -5.52 -5.25 16.19
C VAL A 435 -6.38 -6.21 15.36
N ASP A 436 -5.79 -6.92 14.40
CA ASP A 436 -6.40 -7.86 13.48
C ASP A 436 -5.98 -9.33 13.72
N SER A 437 -5.16 -9.61 14.72
CA SER A 437 -4.68 -10.95 15.08
C SER A 437 -5.26 -11.46 16.41
N ILE A 438 -5.57 -12.76 16.48
CA ILE A 438 -6.05 -13.49 17.66
C ILE A 438 -5.19 -14.72 17.91
N PHE A 439 -4.80 -14.94 19.16
CA PHE A 439 -4.03 -16.11 19.61
C PHE A 439 -4.93 -16.98 20.49
N ALA A 440 -5.44 -18.06 19.91
CA ALA A 440 -6.33 -19.01 20.57
C ALA A 440 -5.54 -20.22 21.10
N TRP A 441 -5.87 -20.63 22.32
CA TRP A 441 -5.15 -21.67 23.06
C TRP A 441 -6.10 -22.56 23.87
N LYS A 442 -5.76 -23.85 24.02
CA LYS A 442 -6.44 -24.80 24.91
C LYS A 442 -5.40 -25.47 25.79
N GLN A 443 -5.54 -25.34 27.11
CA GLN A 443 -4.58 -25.93 28.05
C GLN A 443 -4.55 -27.46 27.92
N GLY A 444 -3.35 -28.01 27.70
CA GLY A 444 -3.10 -29.45 27.66
C GLY A 444 -3.75 -30.19 26.47
N LYS A 445 -4.31 -29.47 25.49
CA LYS A 445 -4.92 -30.07 24.30
C LYS A 445 -4.25 -29.53 23.04
N ARG A 446 -3.87 -30.46 22.16
CA ARG A 446 -3.50 -30.11 20.79
C ARG A 446 -4.78 -29.97 19.98
N PHE A 447 -4.94 -28.88 19.26
CA PHE A 447 -6.06 -28.72 18.36
C PHE A 447 -5.87 -29.63 17.14
N SER A 448 -6.96 -30.23 16.68
CA SER A 448 -7.01 -30.86 15.36
C SER A 448 -7.17 -29.81 14.26
N GLU A 449 -6.85 -30.18 13.02
CA GLU A 449 -7.07 -29.30 11.85
C GLU A 449 -8.56 -28.97 11.69
N ASN A 450 -9.45 -29.95 11.93
CA ASN A 450 -10.90 -29.75 11.89
C ASN A 450 -11.37 -28.72 12.92
N GLU A 451 -10.90 -28.83 14.17
CA GLU A 451 -11.22 -27.85 15.22
C GLU A 451 -10.75 -26.43 14.86
N ALA A 452 -9.59 -26.29 14.21
CA ALA A 452 -9.08 -25.00 13.76
C ALA A 452 -9.95 -24.40 12.65
N VAL A 453 -10.38 -25.22 11.69
CA VAL A 453 -11.30 -24.82 10.61
C VAL A 453 -12.68 -24.46 11.16
N GLU A 454 -13.22 -25.22 12.11
CA GLU A 454 -14.49 -24.92 12.76
C GLU A 454 -14.45 -23.57 13.50
N LEU A 455 -13.40 -23.32 14.28
CA LEU A 455 -13.22 -22.02 14.96
C LEU A 455 -13.15 -20.87 13.96
N LYS A 456 -12.36 -21.03 12.90
CA LYS A 456 -12.26 -20.06 11.81
C LYS A 456 -13.65 -19.76 11.24
N ASP A 457 -14.39 -20.77 10.85
CA ASP A 457 -15.72 -20.62 10.25
C ASP A 457 -16.73 -19.97 11.22
N MET A 458 -16.69 -20.32 12.50
CA MET A 458 -17.54 -19.69 13.52
C MET A 458 -17.26 -18.18 13.63
N ILE A 459 -15.98 -17.79 13.65
CA ILE A 459 -15.57 -16.38 13.67
C ILE A 459 -16.00 -15.68 12.38
N GLU A 460 -15.78 -16.30 11.22
CA GLU A 460 -16.15 -15.73 9.92
C GLU A 460 -17.66 -15.51 9.82
N ARG A 461 -18.49 -16.48 10.26
CA ARG A 461 -19.96 -16.35 10.27
C ARG A 461 -20.44 -15.24 11.21
N SER A 462 -19.86 -15.14 12.40
CA SER A 462 -20.26 -14.16 13.42
C SER A 462 -19.84 -12.73 13.08
N THR A 463 -18.65 -12.57 12.51
CA THR A 463 -18.08 -11.25 12.15
C THR A 463 -18.43 -10.83 10.73
N GLY A 464 -18.76 -11.79 9.85
CA GLY A 464 -18.88 -11.60 8.42
C GLY A 464 -17.58 -11.17 7.75
N MET A 465 -16.42 -11.43 8.36
CA MET A 465 -15.10 -11.10 7.84
C MET A 465 -14.30 -12.37 7.61
N LYS A 466 -13.51 -12.42 6.52
CA LYS A 466 -12.65 -13.57 6.23
C LYS A 466 -11.46 -13.61 7.19
N ILE A 467 -11.14 -14.80 7.68
CA ILE A 467 -10.03 -15.09 8.58
C ILE A 467 -8.99 -15.95 7.85
N LYS A 468 -7.73 -15.76 8.18
CA LYS A 468 -6.60 -16.57 7.71
C LYS A 468 -5.93 -17.26 8.89
N PHE A 469 -5.45 -18.47 8.63
CA PHE A 469 -4.44 -19.08 9.48
C PHE A 469 -3.11 -18.40 9.20
N GLU A 470 -2.59 -17.67 10.17
CA GLU A 470 -1.29 -16.99 10.04
C GLU A 470 -0.17 -17.93 10.52
N ASN A 471 -0.31 -18.49 11.73
CA ASN A 471 0.65 -19.44 12.28
C ASN A 471 -0.04 -20.49 13.16
N VAL A 472 0.54 -21.68 13.19
CA VAL A 472 0.29 -22.69 14.21
C VAL A 472 1.58 -22.86 15.00
N PHE A 473 1.61 -22.44 16.26
CA PHE A 473 2.78 -22.53 17.11
C PHE A 473 2.84 -23.88 17.81
N ARG A 474 3.98 -24.57 17.69
CA ARG A 474 4.33 -25.67 18.60
C ARG A 474 4.41 -25.15 20.03
N TYR A 475 5.13 -24.05 20.19
CA TYR A 475 5.11 -23.26 21.40
C TYR A 475 5.28 -21.77 21.09
N LEU A 476 4.68 -20.94 21.93
CA LEU A 476 4.75 -19.50 21.94
C LEU A 476 5.17 -19.06 23.34
N VAL A 477 6.13 -18.15 23.40
CA VAL A 477 6.59 -17.53 24.63
C VAL A 477 6.24 -16.06 24.62
N ILE A 478 5.58 -15.64 25.68
CA ILE A 478 5.28 -14.25 25.98
C ILE A 478 6.18 -13.85 27.15
N PRO A 479 7.23 -13.04 26.91
CA PRO A 479 8.20 -12.70 27.94
C PRO A 479 7.58 -11.82 29.02
N ARG A 480 8.18 -11.88 30.22
CA ARG A 480 7.93 -10.90 31.27
C ARG A 480 8.53 -9.56 30.85
N THR A 481 7.98 -8.47 31.40
CA THR A 481 8.53 -7.13 31.20
C THR A 481 8.73 -6.48 32.56
N GLU A 482 9.82 -5.74 32.72
CA GLU A 482 10.15 -5.06 33.98
C GLU A 482 9.05 -4.09 34.41
N ALA A 483 8.41 -3.41 33.44
CA ALA A 483 7.37 -2.42 33.69
C ALA A 483 6.04 -3.04 34.18
N THR A 484 5.77 -4.32 33.92
CA THR A 484 4.53 -4.98 34.35
C THR A 484 4.81 -6.41 34.78
N VAL A 485 5.15 -6.61 36.05
CA VAL A 485 5.44 -7.94 36.65
C VAL A 485 4.31 -8.98 36.41
N ARG A 486 3.06 -8.52 36.20
CA ARG A 486 1.88 -9.38 35.94
C ARG A 486 1.39 -9.40 34.49
N ARG A 487 1.97 -8.62 33.56
CA ARG A 487 1.50 -8.51 32.16
C ARG A 487 2.68 -8.46 31.17
N GLY A 488 2.53 -9.06 30.00
CA GLY A 488 3.49 -9.01 28.91
C GLY A 488 3.31 -7.74 28.08
N ALA A 489 4.34 -7.36 27.32
CA ALA A 489 4.21 -6.29 26.35
C ALA A 489 3.44 -6.79 25.11
N PRO A 490 2.46 -6.05 24.59
CA PRO A 490 1.63 -6.52 23.48
C PRO A 490 2.41 -6.90 22.21
N ASN A 491 3.47 -6.16 21.91
CA ASN A 491 4.24 -6.37 20.69
C ASN A 491 5.45 -7.30 20.89
N ARG A 492 5.53 -8.02 22.01
CA ARG A 492 6.69 -8.87 22.36
C ARG A 492 6.28 -10.33 22.51
N TYR A 493 6.69 -11.16 21.56
CA TYR A 493 6.57 -12.62 21.65
C TYR A 493 7.56 -13.32 20.72
N TYR A 494 7.86 -14.58 21.02
CA TYR A 494 8.62 -15.44 20.12
C TYR A 494 8.10 -16.87 20.20
N GLY A 495 8.24 -17.64 19.13
CA GLY A 495 7.75 -19.01 19.11
C GLY A 495 8.16 -19.77 17.87
N VAL A 496 8.08 -21.09 17.94
CA VAL A 496 8.37 -21.99 16.81
C VAL A 496 7.07 -22.53 16.27
N THR A 497 6.87 -22.38 14.97
CA THR A 497 5.68 -22.92 14.29
C THR A 497 5.74 -24.43 14.17
N SER A 498 4.61 -25.09 13.91
CA SER A 498 4.56 -26.52 13.60
C SER A 498 5.43 -26.89 12.40
N GLU A 499 5.64 -25.95 11.48
CA GLU A 499 6.51 -26.08 10.30
C GLU A 499 8.00 -25.85 10.62
N GLY A 500 8.37 -25.58 11.87
CA GLY A 500 9.76 -25.36 12.27
C GLY A 500 10.28 -23.95 11.92
N ARG A 501 9.41 -22.98 11.67
CA ARG A 501 9.81 -21.58 11.46
C ARG A 501 9.83 -20.85 12.80
N LEU A 502 10.91 -20.10 13.06
CA LEU A 502 11.00 -19.23 14.23
C LEU A 502 10.38 -17.87 13.93
N ILE A 503 9.45 -17.44 14.77
CA ILE A 503 8.84 -16.11 14.72
C ILE A 503 9.32 -15.32 15.94
N VAL A 504 9.82 -14.11 15.71
CA VAL A 504 10.23 -13.17 16.76
C VAL A 504 9.62 -11.81 16.46
N LYS A 505 8.90 -11.23 17.42
CA LYS A 505 8.25 -9.91 17.30
C LYS A 505 8.58 -9.04 18.49
N GLY A 506 9.10 -7.83 18.23
CA GLY A 506 9.39 -6.78 19.23
C GLY A 506 10.32 -7.14 20.37
N VAL A 507 10.93 -8.33 20.33
CA VAL A 507 11.92 -8.83 21.27
C VAL A 507 13.30 -8.66 20.64
N LYS A 508 14.18 -7.89 21.29
CA LYS A 508 15.59 -7.82 20.92
C LYS A 508 16.33 -8.94 21.66
N CYS A 509 16.53 -10.07 20.99
CA CYS A 509 17.04 -11.33 21.55
C CYS A 509 16.13 -11.91 22.66
N PRO A 510 15.86 -13.22 22.69
CA PRO A 510 14.88 -13.77 23.64
C PRO A 510 15.41 -13.64 25.09
N GLU A 511 14.87 -12.71 25.87
CA GLU A 511 15.07 -12.68 27.33
C GLU A 511 14.48 -13.96 27.93
N ILE A 512 15.33 -14.88 28.39
CA ILE A 512 14.93 -16.00 29.25
C ILE A 512 15.15 -15.56 30.69
N ASP A 513 14.07 -15.46 31.46
CA ASP A 513 14.09 -15.11 32.89
C ASP A 513 14.94 -13.88 33.24
N GLY A 514 14.89 -12.82 32.42
CA GLY A 514 15.59 -11.56 32.68
C GLY A 514 17.11 -11.60 32.46
N THR A 515 17.63 -12.68 31.83
CA THR A 515 19.05 -12.75 31.46
C THR A 515 19.27 -12.19 30.06
N PHE A 516 20.11 -11.16 29.94
CA PHE A 516 20.50 -10.59 28.65
C PHE A 516 21.37 -11.60 27.88
N ILE A 517 21.01 -11.88 26.61
CA ILE A 517 21.82 -12.71 25.71
C ILE A 517 22.69 -11.77 24.85
N PRO A 518 24.03 -11.87 24.92
CA PRO A 518 24.94 -11.18 24.01
C PRO A 518 24.66 -11.51 22.53
N ARG A 519 24.81 -10.54 21.61
CA ARG A 519 24.60 -10.76 20.16
C ARG A 519 25.39 -11.95 19.60
N ASP A 520 26.58 -12.18 20.13
CA ASP A 520 27.49 -13.23 19.65
C ASP A 520 26.95 -14.65 19.92
N LEU A 521 26.01 -14.77 20.87
CA LEU A 521 25.30 -16.00 21.22
C LEU A 521 23.90 -16.11 20.58
N GLU A 522 23.47 -15.08 19.84
CA GLU A 522 22.13 -15.00 19.25
C GLU A 522 21.84 -16.21 18.36
N ASN A 523 22.72 -16.49 17.40
CA ASN A 523 22.56 -17.64 16.50
C ASN A 523 22.53 -18.99 17.23
N ALA A 524 23.31 -19.15 18.29
CA ALA A 524 23.30 -20.36 19.10
C ALA A 524 21.97 -20.54 19.83
N VAL A 525 21.43 -19.45 20.41
CA VAL A 525 20.13 -19.48 21.09
C VAL A 525 18.98 -19.69 20.11
N LEU A 526 19.01 -19.07 18.92
CA LEU A 526 18.03 -19.31 17.87
C LEU A 526 18.03 -20.77 17.39
N GLN A 527 19.22 -21.39 17.26
CA GLN A 527 19.32 -22.83 16.96
C GLN A 527 18.74 -23.69 18.08
N VAL A 528 19.02 -23.37 19.34
CA VAL A 528 18.43 -24.09 20.48
C VAL A 528 16.90 -23.97 20.49
N LEU A 529 16.35 -22.79 20.21
CA LEU A 529 14.90 -22.60 20.06
C LEU A 529 14.30 -23.51 18.97
N LEU A 530 14.93 -23.56 17.81
CA LEU A 530 14.46 -24.37 16.68
C LEU A 530 14.54 -25.88 16.94
N LEU A 531 15.62 -26.34 17.59
CA LEU A 531 15.88 -27.77 17.80
C LEU A 531 15.07 -28.38 18.95
N ASN A 532 14.49 -27.56 19.83
CA ASN A 532 13.74 -28.07 20.97
C ASN A 532 12.27 -28.30 20.64
N GLU A 533 11.78 -29.48 21.02
CA GLU A 533 10.36 -29.82 20.94
C GLU A 533 9.53 -29.11 22.01
N HIS A 534 10.14 -28.81 23.17
CA HIS A 534 9.45 -28.23 24.31
C HIS A 534 10.27 -27.10 24.98
N PRO A 535 9.68 -25.92 25.21
CA PRO A 535 10.37 -24.73 25.77
C PRO A 535 10.94 -24.92 27.19
N ARG A 536 10.42 -25.82 28.03
CA ARG A 536 11.06 -26.21 29.30
C ARG A 536 12.42 -26.91 29.16
N ARG A 537 12.70 -27.61 28.05
CA ARG A 537 14.04 -28.19 27.79
C ARG A 537 15.06 -27.10 27.40
N LEU A 538 14.54 -25.97 26.93
CA LEU A 538 15.29 -24.78 26.57
C LEU A 538 16.06 -24.21 27.78
N CYS A 539 15.42 -24.09 28.94
CA CYS A 539 16.03 -23.49 30.14
C CYS A 539 17.36 -24.16 30.50
N PHE A 540 17.43 -25.49 30.54
CA PHE A 540 18.68 -26.21 30.86
C PHE A 540 19.79 -26.01 29.83
N GLN A 541 19.44 -26.03 28.54
CA GLN A 541 20.42 -25.88 27.46
C GLN A 541 20.92 -24.43 27.33
N LEU A 542 20.02 -23.47 27.53
CA LEU A 542 20.36 -22.05 27.56
C LEU A 542 21.21 -21.71 28.79
N SER A 543 20.87 -22.22 29.97
CA SER A 543 21.72 -22.07 31.16
C SER A 543 23.10 -22.68 30.93
N SER A 544 23.21 -23.83 30.24
CA SER A 544 24.51 -24.41 29.88
C SER A 544 25.29 -23.55 28.89
N LEU A 545 24.63 -22.96 27.89
CA LEU A 545 25.26 -22.05 26.91
C LEU A 545 25.73 -20.75 27.56
N LEU A 546 24.91 -20.16 28.43
CA LEU A 546 25.22 -18.94 29.17
C LEU A 546 26.32 -19.17 30.23
N ASN A 547 26.33 -20.34 30.87
CA ASN A 547 27.40 -20.72 31.80
C ASN A 547 28.72 -21.07 31.08
N LYS A 548 28.68 -21.51 29.81
CA LYS A 548 29.91 -21.71 29.01
C LYS A 548 30.55 -20.37 28.58
N SER A 549 29.78 -19.28 28.56
CA SER A 549 30.28 -17.93 28.28
C SER A 549 30.81 -17.17 29.50
N ASP A 550 30.86 -17.79 30.70
CA ASP A 550 31.41 -17.17 31.92
C ASP A 550 32.93 -16.85 31.86
N ILE A 551 33.58 -17.00 30.70
CA ILE A 551 34.91 -16.43 30.42
C ILE A 551 34.85 -14.89 30.24
N SER A 552 33.68 -14.26 30.13
CA SER A 552 33.57 -12.80 29.96
C SER A 552 33.08 -12.01 31.19
N LYS A 553 33.08 -12.60 32.40
CA LYS A 553 32.80 -11.84 33.63
C LYS A 553 33.85 -10.76 33.95
N GLU A 554 35.06 -10.86 33.40
CA GLU A 554 36.10 -9.83 33.53
C GLU A 554 35.88 -8.60 32.61
N ALA A 555 35.03 -8.71 31.57
CA ALA A 555 34.77 -7.59 30.65
C ALA A 555 33.65 -6.64 31.11
N MET A 556 32.71 -7.10 31.93
CA MET A 556 31.59 -6.27 32.41
C MET A 556 31.90 -5.40 33.63
N GLN A 557 33.02 -5.63 34.33
CA GLN A 557 33.42 -4.81 35.48
C GLN A 557 34.08 -3.46 35.10
N LYS A 558 34.31 -3.19 33.80
CA LYS A 558 35.00 -1.95 33.36
C LYS A 558 34.11 -0.82 32.82
N ASN A 559 32.79 -1.01 32.68
CA ASN A 559 31.89 0.03 32.16
C ASN A 559 30.77 0.44 33.12
N THR A 560 31.04 0.41 34.43
CA THR A 560 30.28 1.20 35.39
C THR A 560 30.87 2.61 35.42
N ILE A 561 30.46 3.47 34.48
CA ILE A 561 30.60 4.92 34.64
C ILE A 561 29.21 5.55 34.48
N SER A 562 28.80 6.13 35.60
CA SER A 562 27.68 7.04 35.87
C SER A 562 27.28 7.99 34.74
N LEU A 563 26.02 7.92 34.29
CA LEU A 563 24.92 8.86 34.61
C LEU A 563 23.69 8.53 33.76
#